data_AF-A0A346S227-F1
#
_entry.id   AF-A0A346S227-F1
#
_cell.length_a   1.000
_cell.length_b   1.000
_cell.length_c   1.000
_cell.angle_alpha   90.00
_cell.angle_beta   90.00
_cell.angle_gamma   90.00
#
_symmetry.space_group_name_H-M   'P 1'
#
loop_
_entity.id
_entity.type
_entity.pdbx_description
1 polymer ?
#
loop_
_entity_poly.entity_id
_entity_poly.type
_entity_poly.pdbx_seq_one_letter_code
_entity_poly.pdbx_strand_id
1 'polypeptide(L)'
;MRIQLMEEYRHPLSPNRWQIIALIALQLLFAACATSVLIYRAQGWAPEVINFGWLSYRAFNIYISLGLVIYFIWGIVRKHRYVVPLLSLFALFHIVEGMIIGFWVKSALQLATLVILARIVYASRS
;
A
#
# COMPACT_ATOMS: atom_id res chain seq x y z
N MET A 1 -18.22 -31.39 -9.75
CA MET A 1 -16.89 -31.43 -9.09
C MET A 1 -16.02 -30.20 -9.42
N ARG A 2 -16.57 -28.98 -9.45
CA ARG A 2 -15.81 -27.72 -9.67
C ARG A 2 -16.15 -26.62 -8.66
N ILE A 3 -17.25 -26.79 -7.92
CA ILE A 3 -17.77 -25.82 -6.95
C ILE A 3 -17.14 -26.04 -5.57
N GLN A 4 -16.87 -27.28 -5.18
CA GLN A 4 -16.27 -27.63 -3.89
C GLN A 4 -14.79 -27.17 -3.75
N LEU A 5 -14.02 -27.09 -4.85
CA LEU A 5 -12.64 -26.61 -4.82
C LEU A 5 -12.52 -25.09 -4.57
N MET A 6 -13.59 -24.30 -4.74
CA MET A 6 -13.57 -22.86 -4.44
C MET A 6 -14.07 -22.51 -3.02
N GLU A 7 -14.66 -23.47 -2.31
CA GLU A 7 -15.10 -23.29 -0.92
C GLU A 7 -13.98 -23.60 0.09
N GLU A 8 -13.08 -24.52 -0.25
CA GLU A 8 -12.03 -25.03 0.65
C GLU A 8 -10.92 -24.01 0.97
N TYR A 9 -10.84 -22.89 0.24
CA TYR A 9 -9.86 -21.82 0.46
C TYR A 9 -10.40 -20.60 1.21
N ARG A 10 -11.51 -20.76 1.93
CA ARG A 10 -12.21 -19.65 2.58
C ARG A 10 -12.06 -19.66 4.10
N HIS A 11 -10.82 -19.75 4.60
CA HIS A 11 -10.56 -19.19 5.93
C HIS A 11 -10.72 -17.67 5.81
N PRO A 12 -11.74 -17.06 6.46
CA PRO A 12 -11.89 -15.61 6.42
C PRO A 12 -10.64 -15.00 7.05
N LEU A 13 -9.89 -14.21 6.28
CA LEU A 13 -8.78 -13.43 6.81
C LEU A 13 -9.34 -12.54 7.92
N SER A 14 -9.01 -12.89 9.17
CA SER A 14 -9.51 -12.20 10.36
C SER A 14 -8.35 -11.46 11.04
N PRO A 15 -7.92 -10.30 10.50
CA PRO A 15 -6.88 -9.53 11.14
C PRO A 15 -7.35 -9.06 12.52
N ASN A 16 -6.46 -9.13 13.51
CA ASN A 16 -6.73 -8.60 14.83
C ASN A 16 -6.75 -7.06 14.80
N ARG A 17 -7.23 -6.43 15.87
CA ARG A 17 -7.37 -4.98 15.96
C ARG A 17 -6.04 -4.25 15.73
N TRP A 18 -4.94 -4.79 16.24
CA TRP A 18 -3.61 -4.19 16.11
C TRP A 18 -3.07 -4.27 14.68
N GLN A 19 -3.30 -5.38 13.96
CA GLN A 19 -2.96 -5.53 12.55
C GLN A 19 -3.75 -4.55 11.68
N ILE A 20 -5.05 -4.37 11.96
CA ILE A 20 -5.88 -3.36 11.28
C ILE A 20 -5.31 -1.95 11.48
N ILE A 21 -5.05 -1.58 12.74
CA ILE A 21 -4.50 -0.26 13.08
C ILE A 21 -3.15 -0.05 12.40
N ALA A 22 -2.27 -1.05 12.44
CA ALA A 22 -0.94 -0.96 11.86
C ALA A 22 -1.00 -0.82 10.32
N LEU A 23 -1.87 -1.57 9.64
CA LEU A 23 -2.06 -1.41 8.20
C LEU A 23 -2.57 0.00 7.86
N ILE A 24 -3.57 0.52 8.59
CA ILE A 24 -4.08 1.88 8.39
C ILE A 24 -2.96 2.92 8.60
N ALA A 25 -2.21 2.79 9.70
CA ALA A 25 -1.11 3.71 10.01
C ALA A 25 -0.03 3.70 8.91
N LEU A 26 0.35 2.53 8.41
CA LEU A 26 1.31 2.41 7.31
C LEU A 26 0.79 3.04 6.02
N GLN A 27 -0.49 2.89 5.69
CA GLN A 27 -1.07 3.54 4.51
C GLN A 27 -1.10 5.06 4.66
N LEU A 28 -1.43 5.57 5.85
CA LEU A 28 -1.40 7.01 6.13
C LEU A 28 0.01 7.59 6.09
N LEU A 29 1.00 6.89 6.65
CA LEU A 29 2.41 7.29 6.56
C LEU A 29 2.90 7.30 5.10
N PHE A 30 2.53 6.30 4.31
CA PHE A 30 2.84 6.28 2.89
C PHE A 30 2.17 7.44 2.14
N ALA A 31 0.90 7.74 2.42
CA ALA A 31 0.21 8.90 1.84
C ALA A 31 0.85 10.24 2.24
N ALA A 32 1.24 10.39 3.51
CA ALA A 32 1.95 11.58 3.99
C ALA A 32 3.30 11.75 3.25
N CYS A 33 4.02 10.64 3.07
CA CYS A 33 5.27 10.60 2.31
C CYS A 33 5.05 10.98 0.83
N ALA A 34 4.02 10.44 0.18
CA ALA A 34 3.69 10.79 -1.20
C ALA A 34 3.22 12.26 -1.33
N THR A 35 2.51 12.78 -0.33
CA THR A 35 2.01 14.16 -0.31
C THR A 35 3.13 15.16 -0.08
N SER A 36 4.10 14.87 0.79
CA SER A 36 5.23 15.78 1.02
C SER A 36 6.05 16.01 -0.24
N VAL A 37 6.22 14.98 -1.08
CA VAL A 37 6.85 15.09 -2.41
C VAL A 37 6.13 16.10 -3.29
N LEU A 38 4.79 16.11 -3.30
CA LEU A 38 4.00 17.10 -4.05
C LEU A 38 4.14 18.51 -3.48
N ILE A 39 4.15 18.64 -2.14
CA ILE A 39 4.31 19.95 -1.47
C ILE A 39 5.68 20.55 -1.79
N TYR A 40 6.76 19.78 -1.62
CA TYR A 40 8.11 20.23 -1.97
C TYR A 40 8.21 20.62 -3.44
N ARG A 41 7.53 19.87 -4.32
CA ARG A 41 7.46 20.20 -5.74
C ARG A 41 6.70 21.51 -6.01
N ALA A 42 5.59 21.75 -5.33
CA ALA A 42 4.80 22.98 -5.47
C ALA A 42 5.55 24.22 -4.97
N GLN A 43 6.33 24.08 -3.89
CA GLN A 43 7.14 25.15 -3.30
C GLN A 43 8.42 25.45 -4.09
N GLY A 44 8.74 24.67 -5.12
CA GLY A 44 10.00 24.79 -5.86
C GLY A 44 11.23 24.35 -5.07
N TRP A 45 11.03 23.73 -3.91
CA TRP A 45 12.09 23.20 -3.04
C TRP A 45 12.44 21.74 -3.34
N ALA A 46 11.78 21.16 -4.34
CA ALA A 46 12.11 19.83 -4.83
C ALA A 46 13.59 19.79 -5.27
N PRO A 47 14.42 18.92 -4.66
CA PRO A 47 15.72 18.57 -5.22
C PRO A 47 15.56 18.16 -6.68
N GLU A 48 16.61 18.21 -7.52
CA GLU A 48 16.53 17.78 -8.93
C GLU A 48 15.88 16.39 -9.09
N VAL A 49 16.12 15.51 -8.11
CA VAL A 49 15.53 14.17 -8.02
C VAL A 49 14.00 14.18 -7.95
N ILE A 50 13.37 15.25 -7.47
CA ILE A 50 11.91 15.43 -7.29
C ILE A 50 11.34 16.47 -8.30
N ASN A 51 12.16 16.96 -9.22
CA ASN A 51 11.72 17.93 -10.22
C ASN A 51 11.10 17.23 -11.44
N PHE A 52 9.80 16.95 -11.37
CA PHE A 52 9.03 16.35 -12.47
C PHE A 52 7.83 17.22 -12.85
N GLY A 53 7.34 17.09 -14.09
CA GLY A 53 6.16 17.83 -14.55
C GLY A 53 4.86 17.36 -13.86
N TRP A 54 3.87 18.25 -13.73
CA TRP A 54 2.56 17.93 -13.13
C TRP A 54 1.76 16.88 -13.92
N LEU A 55 2.05 16.73 -15.21
CA LEU A 55 1.48 15.70 -16.09
C LEU A 55 2.44 14.53 -16.33
N SER A 56 3.53 14.44 -15.55
CA SER A 56 4.47 13.33 -15.67
C SER A 56 3.88 12.05 -15.08
N TYR A 57 4.46 10.91 -15.51
CA TYR A 57 4.21 9.60 -14.90
C TYR A 57 4.32 9.65 -13.36
N ARG A 58 5.31 10.38 -12.83
CA ARG A 58 5.55 10.42 -11.38
C ARG A 58 4.44 11.15 -10.63
N ALA A 59 3.96 12.28 -11.16
CA ALA A 59 2.81 12.99 -10.58
C ALA A 59 1.54 12.13 -10.63
N PHE A 60 1.26 11.53 -11.79
CA PHE A 60 0.12 10.64 -11.96
C PHE A 60 0.17 9.44 -10.99
N ASN A 61 1.33 8.80 -10.88
CA ASN A 61 1.53 7.69 -9.96
C ASN A 61 1.26 8.08 -8.50
N ILE A 62 1.68 9.29 -8.08
CA ILE A 62 1.36 9.79 -6.73
C ILE A 62 -0.16 9.96 -6.55
N TYR A 63 -0.85 10.62 -7.49
CA TYR A 63 -2.29 10.85 -7.37
C TYR A 63 -3.10 9.55 -7.30
N ILE A 64 -2.80 8.61 -8.19
CA ILE A 64 -3.44 7.29 -8.18
C ILE A 64 -3.12 6.55 -6.88
N SER A 65 -1.88 6.63 -6.40
CA SER A 65 -1.48 6.01 -5.13
C SER A 65 -2.25 6.56 -3.94
N LEU A 66 -2.49 7.88 -3.89
CA LEU A 66 -3.30 8.50 -2.83
C LEU A 66 -4.77 8.03 -2.89
N GLY A 67 -5.35 7.95 -4.08
CA GLY A 67 -6.70 7.40 -4.26
C GLY A 67 -6.80 5.94 -3.81
N LEU A 68 -5.80 5.12 -4.15
CA LEU A 68 -5.73 3.72 -3.73
C LEU A 68 -5.54 3.57 -2.23
N VAL A 69 -4.79 4.44 -1.56
CA VAL A 69 -4.69 4.45 -0.09
C VAL A 69 -6.06 4.63 0.56
N ILE A 70 -6.88 5.57 0.07
CA ILE A 70 -8.24 5.77 0.59
C ILE A 70 -9.07 4.51 0.40
N TYR A 71 -9.01 3.90 -0.79
CA TYR A 71 -9.68 2.63 -1.08
C TYR A 71 -9.22 1.51 -0.14
N PHE A 72 -7.92 1.38 0.13
CA PHE A 72 -7.40 0.36 1.03
C PHE A 72 -7.82 0.59 2.47
N ILE A 73 -7.75 1.82 3.00
CA ILE A 73 -8.21 2.12 4.36
C ILE A 73 -9.69 1.76 4.50
N TRP A 74 -10.53 2.18 3.56
CA TRP A 74 -11.95 1.84 3.56
C TRP A 74 -12.16 0.32 3.50
N GLY A 75 -11.45 -0.36 2.62
CA GLY A 75 -11.53 -1.81 2.46
C GLY A 75 -11.06 -2.57 3.71
N ILE A 76 -10.00 -2.13 4.37
CA ILE A 76 -9.52 -2.70 5.64
C ILE A 76 -10.60 -2.57 6.72
N VAL A 77 -11.18 -1.38 6.87
CA VAL A 77 -12.25 -1.11 7.87
C VAL A 77 -13.47 -1.97 7.58
N ARG A 78 -13.85 -2.12 6.30
CA ARG A 78 -14.97 -2.96 5.86
C ARG A 78 -14.64 -4.46 5.78
N LYS A 79 -13.40 -4.87 6.09
CA LYS A 79 -12.91 -6.25 5.97
C LYS A 79 -13.18 -6.87 4.60
N HIS A 80 -12.98 -6.10 3.55
CA HIS A 80 -13.31 -6.51 2.20
C HIS A 80 -12.32 -7.56 1.66
N ARG A 81 -12.83 -8.66 1.11
CA ARG A 81 -12.05 -9.86 0.75
C ARG A 81 -10.90 -9.62 -0.23
N TYR A 82 -11.02 -8.60 -1.09
CA TYR A 82 -10.00 -8.30 -2.11
C TYR A 82 -8.90 -7.36 -1.65
N VAL A 83 -9.00 -6.82 -0.43
CA VAL A 83 -8.05 -5.81 0.07
C VAL A 83 -6.66 -6.40 0.24
N VAL A 84 -6.55 -7.61 0.79
CA VAL A 84 -5.24 -8.25 1.00
C VAL A 84 -4.48 -8.47 -0.31
N PRO A 85 -5.03 -9.14 -1.35
CA PRO A 85 -4.30 -9.33 -2.59
C PRO A 85 -3.98 -8.00 -3.31
N LEU A 86 -4.92 -7.05 -3.33
CA LEU A 86 -4.70 -5.76 -3.99
C LEU A 86 -3.65 -4.90 -3.26
N LEU A 87 -3.67 -4.90 -1.92
CA LEU A 87 -2.70 -4.19 -1.11
C LEU A 87 -1.30 -4.82 -1.22
N SER A 88 -1.21 -6.15 -1.32
CA SER A 88 0.06 -6.83 -1.59
C SER A 88 0.67 -6.40 -2.93
N LEU A 89 -0.14 -6.35 -3.99
CA LEU A 89 0.32 -5.90 -5.31
C LEU A 89 0.78 -4.44 -5.28
N PHE A 90 0.01 -3.58 -4.63
CA PHE A 90 0.35 -2.17 -4.44
C PHE A 90 1.68 -2.00 -3.69
N ALA A 91 1.85 -2.73 -2.58
CA ALA A 91 3.07 -2.68 -1.80
C ALA A 91 4.29 -3.19 -2.58
N LEU A 92 4.16 -4.31 -3.31
CA LEU A 92 5.23 -4.84 -4.16
C LEU A 92 5.67 -3.83 -5.22
N PHE A 93 4.71 -3.24 -5.93
CA PHE A 93 4.99 -2.21 -6.93
C PHE A 93 5.79 -1.04 -6.33
N HIS A 94 5.36 -0.54 -5.17
CA HIS A 94 6.00 0.60 -4.52
C HIS A 94 7.34 0.28 -3.85
N ILE A 95 7.58 -0.96 -3.44
CA ILE A 95 8.91 -1.43 -3.02
C ILE A 95 9.87 -1.36 -4.19
N VAL A 96 9.49 -1.95 -5.34
CA VAL A 96 10.32 -1.98 -6.54
C VAL A 96 10.59 -0.56 -7.05
N GLU A 97 9.54 0.24 -7.20
CA GLU A 97 9.68 1.63 -7.64
C GLU A 97 10.57 2.42 -6.68
N GLY A 98 10.34 2.32 -5.37
CA GLY A 98 11.12 3.01 -4.35
C GLY A 98 12.61 2.62 -4.37
N MET A 99 12.93 1.34 -4.60
CA MET A 99 14.32 0.88 -4.73
C MET A 99 14.97 1.45 -6.00
N ILE A 100 14.26 1.45 -7.14
CA ILE A 100 14.79 1.96 -8.41
C ILE A 100 15.12 3.45 -8.32
N ILE A 101 14.27 4.25 -7.67
CA ILE A 101 14.44 5.70 -7.59
C ILE A 101 15.21 6.16 -6.33
N GLY A 102 15.71 5.23 -5.51
CA GLY A 102 16.43 5.52 -4.27
C GLY A 102 15.58 6.13 -3.15
N PHE A 103 14.24 5.95 -3.19
CA PHE A 103 13.33 6.45 -2.18
C PHE A 103 13.06 5.40 -1.08
N TRP A 104 14.05 5.19 -0.23
CA TRP A 104 14.09 4.10 0.75
C TRP A 104 12.95 4.10 1.78
N VAL A 105 12.50 5.28 2.21
CA VAL A 105 11.39 5.40 3.18
C VAL A 105 10.11 4.78 2.62
N LYS A 106 9.80 5.06 1.34
CA LYS A 106 8.66 4.45 0.63
C LYS A 106 8.79 2.93 0.60
N SER A 107 9.96 2.40 0.25
CA SER A 107 10.19 0.95 0.19
C SER A 107 10.06 0.29 1.57
N ALA A 108 10.60 0.92 2.63
CA ALA A 108 10.53 0.39 3.98
C ALA A 108 9.09 0.31 4.50
N LEU A 109 8.27 1.35 4.28
CA LEU A 109 6.86 1.37 4.67
C LEU A 109 6.05 0.26 3.97
N GLN A 110 6.33 0.02 2.70
CA GLN A 110 5.61 -0.98 1.91
C GLN A 110 6.10 -2.40 2.22
N LEU A 111 7.38 -2.59 2.54
CA LEU A 111 7.89 -3.85 3.07
C LEU A 111 7.23 -4.18 4.42
N ALA A 112 7.10 -3.20 5.32
CA ALA A 112 6.40 -3.39 6.59
C ALA A 112 4.93 -3.78 6.37
N THR A 113 4.28 -3.20 5.35
CA THR A 113 2.91 -3.58 4.97
C THR A 113 2.84 -5.05 4.56
N LEU A 114 3.76 -5.52 3.71
CA LEU A 114 3.82 -6.93 3.31
C LEU A 114 4.09 -7.88 4.49
N VAL A 115 4.95 -7.50 5.43
CA VAL A 115 5.22 -8.30 6.65
C VAL A 115 3.95 -8.50 7.47
N ILE A 116 3.14 -7.45 7.64
CA ILE A 116 1.86 -7.56 8.37
C ILE A 116 0.87 -8.41 7.59
N LEU A 117 0.76 -8.23 6.28
CA LEU A 117 -0.11 -9.06 5.45
C LEU A 117 0.29 -10.54 5.49
N ALA A 118 1.59 -10.84 5.41
CA ALA A 118 2.11 -12.19 5.53
C ALA A 118 1.77 -12.81 6.90
N ARG A 119 1.89 -12.04 7.99
CA ARG A 119 1.47 -12.48 9.34
C ARG A 119 -0.02 -12.78 9.41
N ILE A 120 -0.88 -11.96 8.79
CA ILE A 120 -2.33 -12.21 8.73
C ILE A 120 -2.62 -13.51 7.98
N VAL A 121 -2.01 -13.70 6.81
CA VAL A 121 -2.19 -14.91 6.00
C VAL A 121 -1.70 -16.15 6.75
N TYR A 122 -0.53 -16.08 7.39
CA TYR A 122 0.02 -17.17 8.19
C TYR A 122 -0.90 -17.54 9.36
N ALA A 123 -1.34 -16.54 10.14
CA ALA A 123 -2.23 -16.76 11.29
C ALA A 123 -3.63 -17.28 10.89
N SER A 124 -4.07 -17.02 9.65
CA SER A 124 -5.34 -17.57 9.15
C SER A 124 -5.26 -19.04 8.71
N ARG A 125 -4.05 -19.60 8.61
CA ARG A 125 -3.79 -20.99 8.21
C ARG A 125 -3.41 -21.91 9.38
N SER A 126 -3.06 -21.34 10.53
CA SER A 126 -2.74 -22.03 11.79
C SER A 126 -3.99 -22.21 12.65
#